data_AF-A0A2T6F2M0-F1
#
_entry.id   AF-A0A2T6F2M0-F1
#
_cell.length_a   1.000
_cell.length_b   1.000
_cell.length_c   1.000
_cell.angle_alpha   90.00
_cell.angle_beta   90.00
_cell.angle_gamma   90.00
#
_symmetry.space_group_name_H-M   'P 1'
#
loop_
_entity.id
_entity.type
_entity.pdbx_description
1 polymer ?
#
loop_
_entity_poly.entity_id
_entity_poly.type
_entity_poly.pdbx_seq_one_letter_code
_entity_poly.pdbx_strand_id
1 'polypeptide(L)'
;MDKLLKYLNGLSKGDRTQFVRACGTSEGYLRKAISISQQIGLDLCINLERESNRAIVCEDLRPDVDWEYLRSTAVKSNLDPMATKGIEEETNEENRREADLGYRQPADPKKVVE
;
A
#
# COMPACT_ATOMS: atom_id res chain seq x y z
N MET A 1 21.58 -8.06 -2.75
CA MET A 1 21.23 -7.65 -4.13
C MET A 1 20.72 -8.78 -5.04
N ASP A 2 20.96 -10.06 -4.74
CA ASP A 2 20.52 -11.18 -5.60
C ASP A 2 19.01 -11.26 -5.83
N LYS A 3 18.19 -10.88 -4.84
CA LYS A 3 16.74 -10.86 -4.97
C LYS A 3 16.26 -9.86 -6.03
N LEU A 4 16.84 -8.67 -6.07
CA LEU A 4 16.55 -7.68 -7.11
C LEU A 4 16.92 -8.22 -8.50
N LEU A 5 18.08 -8.87 -8.62
CA LEU A 5 18.51 -9.47 -9.89
C LEU A 5 17.55 -10.58 -10.36
N LYS A 6 17.18 -11.49 -9.45
CA LYS A 6 16.23 -12.58 -9.73
C LYS A 6 14.86 -12.01 -10.14
N TYR A 7 14.36 -11.01 -9.43
CA TYR A 7 13.11 -10.34 -9.75
C TYR A 7 13.15 -9.72 -11.16
N LEU A 8 14.17 -8.93 -11.47
CA LEU A 8 14.33 -8.32 -12.79
C LEU A 8 14.43 -9.38 -13.90
N ASN A 9 15.13 -10.49 -13.67
CA ASN A 9 15.25 -11.56 -14.65
C ASN A 9 13.95 -12.35 -14.85
N GLY A 10 13.05 -12.36 -13.85
CA GLY A 10 11.72 -12.96 -13.97
C GLY A 10 10.73 -12.11 -14.76
N LEU A 11 10.98 -10.81 -14.94
CA LEU A 11 10.11 -9.92 -15.70
C LEU A 11 10.34 -10.02 -17.20
N SER A 12 9.27 -9.92 -17.99
CA SER A 12 9.37 -9.68 -19.42
C SER A 12 10.06 -8.34 -19.71
N LYS A 13 10.52 -8.12 -20.95
CA LYS A 13 11.16 -6.84 -21.32
C LYS A 13 10.20 -5.64 -21.16
N GLY A 14 8.92 -5.83 -21.46
CA GLY A 14 7.87 -4.83 -21.29
C GLY A 14 7.67 -4.48 -19.82
N ASP A 15 7.43 -5.51 -19.00
CA ASP A 15 7.17 -5.34 -17.57
C ASP A 15 8.36 -4.73 -16.84
N ARG A 16 9.57 -5.10 -17.23
CA ARG A 16 10.80 -4.52 -16.69
C ARG A 16 10.92 -3.04 -17.00
N THR A 17 10.58 -2.64 -18.23
CA THR A 17 10.60 -1.23 -18.64
C THR A 17 9.56 -0.43 -17.84
N GLN A 18 8.35 -0.99 -17.66
CA GLN A 18 7.31 -0.36 -16.86
C GLN A 18 7.71 -0.27 -15.38
N PHE A 19 8.28 -1.33 -14.83
CA PHE A 19 8.73 -1.40 -13.44
C PHE A 19 9.82 -0.36 -13.14
N VAL A 20 10.89 -0.29 -13.95
CA VAL A 20 11.96 0.68 -13.69
C VAL A 20 11.48 2.13 -13.83
N ARG A 21 10.55 2.39 -14.75
CA ARG A 21 9.92 3.70 -14.91
C ARG A 21 9.06 4.06 -13.69
N ALA A 22 8.24 3.12 -13.20
CA ALA A 22 7.41 3.31 -12.01
C ALA A 22 8.28 3.58 -10.76
N CYS A 23 9.42 2.90 -10.66
CA CYS A 23 10.40 3.12 -9.59
C CYS A 23 11.17 4.45 -9.70
N GLY A 24 11.05 5.19 -10.80
CA GLY A 24 11.80 6.44 -11.05
C GLY A 24 13.28 6.21 -11.38
N THR A 25 13.62 5.09 -12.03
CA THR A 25 15.00 4.73 -12.37
C THR A 25 15.11 4.16 -13.79
N SER A 26 16.26 3.57 -14.14
CA SER A 26 16.49 2.87 -15.41
C SER A 26 16.99 1.45 -15.19
N GLU A 27 16.74 0.55 -16.15
CA GLU A 27 17.27 -0.82 -16.11
C GLU A 27 18.80 -0.82 -16.06
N GLY A 28 19.46 0.04 -16.84
CA GLY A 28 20.92 0.16 -16.86
C GLY A 28 21.48 0.56 -15.49
N TYR A 29 20.83 1.52 -14.81
CA TYR A 29 21.22 1.90 -13.45
C TYR A 29 21.10 0.72 -12.49
N LEU A 30 19.97 0.01 -12.46
CA LEU A 30 19.78 -1.14 -11.57
C LEU A 30 20.79 -2.25 -11.86
N ARG A 31 21.04 -2.57 -13.13
CA ARG A 31 22.05 -3.59 -13.51
C ARG A 31 23.45 -3.19 -13.08
N LYS A 32 23.84 -1.94 -13.28
CA LYS A 32 25.12 -1.42 -12.79
C LYS A 32 25.20 -1.54 -11.27
N ALA A 33 24.16 -1.08 -10.57
CA ALA A 33 24.09 -1.12 -9.11
C ALA A 33 24.23 -2.55 -8.57
N ILE A 34 23.57 -3.53 -9.20
CA ILE A 34 23.73 -4.95 -8.88
C ILE A 34 25.16 -5.41 -9.12
N SER A 35 25.73 -5.11 -10.29
CA SER A 35 27.06 -5.60 -10.69
C SER A 35 28.19 -5.14 -9.76
N ILE A 36 28.11 -3.91 -9.25
CA ILE A 36 29.15 -3.34 -8.38
C ILE A 36 28.74 -3.36 -6.90
N SER A 37 27.62 -4.02 -6.56
CA SER A 37 27.02 -3.98 -5.22
C SER A 37 26.88 -2.55 -4.68
N GLN A 38 26.45 -1.63 -5.54
CA GLN A 38 26.26 -0.22 -5.19
C GLN A 38 25.14 -0.08 -4.15
N GLN A 39 25.37 0.77 -3.15
CA GLN A 39 24.32 1.16 -2.21
C GLN A 39 23.21 1.93 -2.91
N ILE A 40 21.98 1.45 -2.77
CA ILE A 40 20.78 2.08 -3.32
C ILE A 40 20.26 3.15 -2.33
N GLY A 41 19.90 4.32 -2.85
CA GLY A 41 19.29 5.39 -2.06
C GLY A 41 17.96 4.95 -1.43
N LEU A 42 17.63 5.50 -0.25
CA LEU A 42 16.42 5.11 0.50
C LEU A 42 15.13 5.29 -0.31
N ASP A 43 14.99 6.41 -1.02
CA ASP A 43 13.80 6.70 -1.83
C ASP A 43 13.59 5.63 -2.93
N LEU A 44 14.67 5.24 -3.60
CA LEU A 44 14.62 4.19 -4.62
C LEU A 44 14.34 2.82 -3.99
N CYS A 45 14.88 2.56 -2.80
CA CYS A 45 14.62 1.35 -2.05
C CYS A 45 13.12 1.16 -1.74
N ILE A 46 12.48 2.23 -1.24
CA ILE A 46 11.03 2.25 -0.95
C ILE A 46 10.22 2.05 -2.23
N ASN A 47 10.58 2.75 -3.32
CA ASN A 47 9.90 2.58 -4.60
C ASN A 47 10.02 1.14 -5.12
N LEU A 48 11.20 0.52 -5.02
CA LEU A 48 11.41 -0.87 -5.44
C LEU A 48 10.53 -1.84 -4.64
N GLU A 49 10.40 -1.66 -3.33
CA GLU A 49 9.50 -2.50 -2.52
C GLU A 49 8.03 -2.28 -2.87
N ARG A 50 7.60 -1.03 -3.03
CA ARG A 50 6.22 -0.66 -3.37
C ARG A 50 5.81 -1.24 -4.74
N GLU A 51 6.58 -0.95 -5.78
CA GLU A 51 6.26 -1.36 -7.15
C GLU A 51 6.44 -2.86 -7.38
N SER A 52 7.24 -3.54 -6.54
CA SER A 52 7.39 -5.00 -6.59
C SER A 52 6.36 -5.75 -5.76
N ASN A 53 5.40 -5.05 -5.13
CA ASN A 53 4.43 -5.63 -4.20
C ASN A 53 5.12 -6.48 -3.11
N ARG A 54 6.19 -5.95 -2.53
CA ARG A 54 7.01 -6.62 -1.49
C ARG A 54 7.73 -7.89 -1.95
N ALA A 55 7.82 -8.17 -3.25
CA ALA A 55 8.67 -9.26 -3.76
C ALA A 55 10.16 -8.98 -3.50
N ILE A 56 10.53 -7.71 -3.43
CA ILE A 56 11.81 -7.22 -2.90
C ILE A 56 11.48 -6.37 -1.69
N VAL A 57 12.15 -6.59 -0.57
CA VAL A 57 11.98 -5.76 0.64
C VAL A 57 13.20 -4.89 0.86
N CYS A 58 13.02 -3.76 1.54
CA CYS A 58 14.08 -2.80 1.79
C CYS A 58 15.28 -3.41 2.54
N GLU A 59 15.04 -4.40 3.39
CA GLU A 59 16.08 -5.12 4.16
C GLU A 59 17.07 -5.87 3.25
N ASP A 60 16.60 -6.38 2.11
CA ASP A 60 17.44 -7.10 1.15
C ASP A 60 18.33 -6.17 0.32
N LEU A 61 17.93 -4.91 0.21
CA LEU A 61 18.62 -3.87 -0.54
C LEU A 61 19.57 -3.06 0.35
N ARG A 62 19.26 -2.94 1.64
CA ARG A 62 19.99 -2.15 2.64
C ARG A 62 20.32 -2.97 3.88
N PRO A 63 21.25 -3.95 3.77
CA PRO A 63 21.71 -4.72 4.92
C PRO A 63 22.55 -3.89 5.91
N ASP A 64 22.95 -2.68 5.51
CA ASP A 64 23.69 -1.72 6.34
C ASP A 64 22.82 -0.99 7.38
N VAL A 65 21.49 -1.07 7.25
CA VAL A 65 20.54 -0.40 8.15
C VAL A 65 20.04 -1.39 9.21
N ASP A 66 20.00 -0.95 10.47
CA ASP A 66 19.38 -1.72 11.55
C ASP A 66 17.85 -1.62 11.51
N TRP A 67 17.25 -2.50 10.73
CA TRP A 67 15.79 -2.59 10.58
C TRP A 67 15.07 -3.13 11.83
N GLU A 68 15.77 -3.85 12.71
CA GLU A 68 15.21 -4.33 13.96
C GLU A 68 15.01 -3.17 14.95
N TYR A 69 16.01 -2.29 15.05
CA TYR A 69 15.89 -1.04 15.80
C TYR A 69 14.76 -0.15 15.25
N LEU A 70 14.67 0.03 13.93
CA LEU A 70 13.60 0.84 13.33
C LEU A 70 12.20 0.27 13.59
N ARG A 71 12.04 -1.07 13.56
CA ARG A 71 10.76 -1.72 13.86
C ARG A 71 10.38 -1.65 15.33
N SER A 72 11.36 -1.74 16.23
CA SER A 72 11.10 -1.67 17.68
C SER A 72 10.82 -0.25 18.17
N THR A 73 11.29 0.77 17.44
CA THR A 73 11.07 2.18 17.76
C THR A 73 9.84 2.79 17.09
N ALA A 74 9.20 2.08 16.16
CA ALA A 74 7.94 2.51 15.56
C ALA A 74 6.85 2.57 16.64
N VAL A 75 6.47 3.78 17.04
CA VAL A 75 5.31 4.00 17.92
C VAL A 75 4.10 3.45 17.19
N LYS A 76 3.46 2.42 17.75
CA LYS A 76 2.12 2.02 17.31
C LYS A 76 1.27 3.27 17.45
N SER A 77 0.79 3.84 16.35
CA SER A 77 -0.31 4.78 16.44
C SER A 77 -1.42 4.01 17.13
N ASN A 78 -1.69 4.34 18.39
CA ASN A 78 -2.91 3.96 19.04
C ASN A 78 -4.00 4.65 18.22
N LEU A 79 -4.48 4.01 17.17
CA LEU A 79 -5.85 4.24 16.74
C LEU A 79 -6.67 3.79 17.93
N ASP A 80 -7.01 4.75 18.80
CA ASP A 80 -7.90 4.51 19.91
C ASP A 80 -9.21 3.94 19.32
N PRO A 81 -9.58 2.68 19.66
CA PRO A 81 -10.84 2.08 19.18
C PRO A 81 -12.08 2.79 19.74
N MET A 82 -11.90 3.89 20.47
CA MET A 82 -12.96 4.66 21.13
C MET A 82 -13.55 5.77 20.25
N ALA A 83 -12.89 6.16 19.14
CA ALA A 83 -13.43 7.16 18.21
C ALA A 83 -14.55 6.62 17.30
N THR A 84 -14.70 5.29 17.18
CA THR A 84 -15.71 4.68 16.29
C THR A 84 -17.09 4.58 16.94
N LYS A 85 -17.20 4.66 18.28
CA LYS A 85 -18.48 4.57 18.99
C LYS A 85 -19.40 5.78 18.80
N GLY A 86 -18.87 6.95 18.42
CA GLY A 86 -19.68 8.15 18.26
C GLY A 86 -20.50 8.20 16.96
N ILE A 87 -20.11 7.46 15.92
CA ILE A 87 -20.74 7.55 14.60
C ILE A 87 -21.93 6.58 14.46
N GLU A 88 -21.93 5.47 15.19
CA GLU A 88 -23.02 4.48 15.16
C GLU A 88 -24.25 4.88 16.00
N GLU A 89 -24.08 5.72 17.05
CA GLU A 89 -25.21 6.20 17.85
C GLU A 89 -25.97 7.35 17.15
N GLU A 90 -25.27 8.25 16.47
CA GLU A 90 -25.88 9.41 15.81
C GLU A 90 -26.73 8.99 14.59
N THR A 91 -26.27 7.99 13.83
CA THR A 91 -27.02 7.42 12.70
C THR A 91 -28.23 6.58 13.11
N ASN A 92 -28.27 6.05 14.34
CA ASN A 92 -29.38 5.25 14.86
C ASN A 92 -30.48 6.14 15.48
N GLU A 93 -30.10 7.28 16.08
CA GLU A 93 -31.02 8.29 16.60
C GLU A 93 -31.76 9.03 15.46
N GLU A 94 -31.05 9.39 14.38
CA GLU A 94 -31.65 10.01 13.20
C GLU A 94 -32.63 9.07 12.47
N ASN A 95 -32.28 7.79 12.31
CA ASN A 95 -33.18 6.79 11.75
C ASN A 95 -34.43 6.52 12.62
N ARG A 96 -34.32 6.67 13.95
CA ARG A 96 -35.46 6.56 14.86
C ARG A 96 -36.40 7.77 14.78
N ARG A 97 -35.86 8.97 14.63
CA ARG A 97 -36.64 10.21 14.49
C ARG A 97 -37.38 10.26 13.15
N GLU A 98 -36.74 9.80 12.07
CA GLU A 98 -37.38 9.63 10.76
C GLU A 98 -38.53 8.60 10.80
N ALA A 99 -38.41 7.54 11.59
CA ALA A 99 -39.46 6.53 11.76
C ALA A 99 -40.68 7.04 12.55
N ASP A 100 -40.50 7.93 13.53
CA ASP A 100 -41.58 8.52 14.34
C ASP A 100 -42.31 9.68 13.62
N LEU A 101 -41.66 10.33 12.64
CA LEU A 101 -42.24 11.41 11.84
C LEU A 101 -43.10 10.95 10.65
N GLY A 102 -43.34 9.64 10.51
CA GLY A 102 -44.36 9.10 9.61
C GLY A 102 -44.13 9.37 8.12
N TYR A 103 -42.89 9.63 7.70
CA TYR A 103 -42.59 9.84 6.28
C TYR A 103 -42.19 8.52 5.61
N ARG A 104 -43.19 7.95 4.92
CA ARG A 104 -43.13 7.12 3.71
C ARG A 104 -41.75 6.53 3.34
N GLN A 105 -41.66 5.18 3.35
CA GLN A 105 -40.58 4.43 2.69
C GLN A 105 -40.30 5.00 1.28
N PRO A 106 -39.04 5.29 0.90
CA PRO A 106 -38.73 5.55 -0.50
C PRO A 106 -39.08 4.29 -1.30
N ALA A 107 -39.85 4.49 -2.36
CA ALA A 107 -40.36 3.44 -3.24
C ALA A 107 -39.22 2.53 -3.71
N ASP A 108 -39.44 1.23 -3.57
CA ASP A 108 -38.60 0.16 -4.09
C ASP A 108 -38.45 0.34 -5.62
N PRO A 109 -37.26 0.68 -6.18
CA PRO A 109 -37.13 1.00 -7.60
C PRO A 109 -37.17 -0.23 -8.52
N LYS A 110 -37.62 -1.40 -8.03
CA LYS A 110 -37.80 -2.61 -8.84
C LYS A 110 -39.18 -3.24 -8.67
N LYS A 111 -40.22 -2.49 -9.04
CA LYS A 111 -41.48 -3.08 -9.49
C LYS A 111 -42.21 -2.14 -10.46
N VAL A 112 -41.65 -1.98 -11.66
CA VAL A 112 -42.47 -1.72 -12.86
C VAL A 112 -42.54 -3.04 -13.60
N VAL A 113 -43.77 -3.54 -13.68
CA VAL A 113 -44.21 -4.76 -14.33
C VAL A 113 -44.26 -4.50 -15.84
N GLU A 114 -43.69 -5.41 -16.63
CA GLU A 114 -44.36 -6.06 -17.76
C GLU A 114 -43.82 -7.49 -17.90
#